data_AF-A0A7S3ZI53-F1
#
_entry.id   AF-A0A7S3ZI53-F1
#
_cell.length_a   1.000
_cell.length_b   1.000
_cell.length_c   1.000
_cell.angle_alpha   90.00
_cell.angle_beta   90.00
_cell.angle_gamma   90.00
#
_symmetry.space_group_name_H-M   'P 1'
#
loop_
_entity.id
_entity.type
_entity.pdbx_description
1 polymer ?
#
loop_
_entity_poly.entity_id
_entity_poly.type
_entity_poly.pdbx_seq_one_letter_code
_entity_poly.pdbx_strand_id
1 'polypeptide(L)'
;HSGRTLNSGHYYSFIRERPEGKVDPKPGQKGHRWYCFNDSSVTSFDPRKLDEETFGAVDGSWKSATAYVLFYARIDQEIGAEEEEKKSVPTEILERIWEENRVRVRDTNVFNLPYFGFL
;
A
#
# COMPACT_ATOMS: atom_id res chain seq x y z
N HIS A 1 -3.94 -11.80 -7.57
CA HIS A 1 -2.94 -12.72 -8.17
C HIS A 1 -3.05 -12.57 -9.66
N SER A 2 -1.96 -12.25 -10.36
CA SER A 2 -1.92 -12.24 -11.82
C SER A 2 -1.00 -13.34 -12.34
N GLY A 3 -1.55 -14.40 -12.92
CA GLY A 3 -0.78 -15.57 -13.34
C GLY A 3 -1.51 -16.39 -14.39
N ARG A 4 -0.76 -17.00 -15.30
CA ARG A 4 -1.32 -17.93 -16.31
C ARG A 4 -1.41 -19.36 -15.77
N THR A 5 -0.73 -19.65 -14.67
CA THR A 5 -0.72 -20.94 -14.00
C THR A 5 -0.75 -20.75 -12.48
N LEU A 6 -1.24 -21.77 -11.77
CA LEU A 6 -1.32 -21.76 -10.30
C LEU A 6 0.07 -21.66 -9.62
N ASN A 7 1.11 -22.12 -10.31
CA ASN A 7 2.48 -22.19 -9.78
C ASN A 7 3.36 -20.99 -10.19
N SER A 8 2.87 -20.11 -11.06
CA SER A 8 3.60 -18.93 -11.51
C SER A 8 2.65 -17.76 -11.75
N GLY A 9 2.75 -16.78 -10.86
CA GLY A 9 2.04 -15.51 -10.98
C GLY A 9 2.59 -14.48 -10.02
N HIS A 10 2.05 -13.28 -10.11
CA HIS A 10 2.46 -12.11 -9.35
C HIS A 10 1.39 -11.71 -8.34
N TYR A 11 1.80 -11.29 -7.14
CA TYR A 11 0.88 -10.90 -6.08
C TYR A 11 1.03 -9.41 -5.80
N TYR A 12 -0.10 -8.72 -5.84
CA TYR A 12 -0.26 -7.32 -5.47
C TYR A 12 -1.56 -7.18 -4.69
N SER A 13 -1.75 -6.04 -4.03
CA SER A 13 -2.92 -5.80 -3.19
C SER A 13 -3.54 -4.44 -3.44
N PHE A 14 -4.87 -4.38 -3.33
CA PHE A 14 -5.62 -3.14 -3.30
C PHE A 14 -6.05 -2.87 -1.87
N ILE A 15 -5.65 -1.74 -1.30
CA ILE A 15 -5.94 -1.39 0.09
C ILE A 15 -6.64 -0.04 0.13
N ARG A 16 -7.75 0.01 0.88
CA ARG A 16 -8.46 1.26 1.20
C ARG A 16 -7.83 1.91 2.42
N GLU A 17 -7.60 3.21 2.36
CA GLU A 17 -7.27 4.02 3.52
C GLU A 17 -8.35 3.89 4.59
N ARG A 18 -7.96 3.80 5.86
CA ARG A 18 -8.94 3.70 6.95
C ARG A 18 -9.74 5.00 7.05
N PRO A 19 -11.08 4.93 7.21
CA PRO A 19 -11.89 6.10 7.43
C PRO A 19 -11.54 6.76 8.77
N GLU A 20 -11.47 8.10 8.78
CA GLU A 20 -11.34 8.87 10.01
C GLU A 20 -12.74 8.95 10.67
N GLY A 21 -13.10 7.92 11.44
CA GLY A 21 -14.34 7.87 12.23
C GLY A 21 -15.36 6.81 11.79
N LYS A 22 -16.58 6.91 12.37
CA LYS A 22 -17.65 5.88 12.28
C LYS A 22 -18.47 5.91 10.98
N VAL A 23 -18.26 6.90 10.12
CA VAL A 23 -19.04 7.08 8.90
C VAL A 23 -18.17 6.74 7.71
N ASP A 24 -18.64 5.86 6.83
CA ASP A 24 -17.94 5.58 5.59
C ASP A 24 -17.84 6.88 4.76
N PRO A 25 -16.61 7.36 4.48
CA PRO A 25 -16.39 8.60 3.76
C PRO A 25 -16.89 8.45 2.33
N LYS A 26 -17.41 9.53 1.77
CA LYS A 26 -17.88 9.56 0.38
C LYS A 26 -16.70 9.47 -0.59
N PRO A 27 -16.92 9.01 -1.84
CA PRO A 27 -15.92 9.09 -2.90
C PRO A 27 -15.30 10.48 -3.00
N GLY A 28 -13.95 10.55 -2.96
CA GLY A 28 -13.19 11.80 -2.99
C GLY A 28 -12.88 12.42 -1.60
N GLN A 29 -13.41 11.88 -0.51
CA GLN A 29 -13.07 12.31 0.86
C GLN A 29 -11.84 11.55 1.40
N LYS A 30 -11.15 12.17 2.37
CA LYS A 30 -10.06 11.53 3.12
C LYS A 30 -10.58 10.25 3.80
N GLY A 31 -9.85 9.15 3.72
CA GLY A 31 -10.34 7.83 4.19
C GLY A 31 -11.18 7.03 3.18
N HIS A 32 -11.39 7.56 1.97
CA HIS A 32 -11.97 6.82 0.84
C HIS A 32 -10.95 6.52 -0.28
N ARG A 33 -9.66 6.82 -0.06
CA ARG A 33 -8.63 6.58 -1.08
C ARG A 33 -8.27 5.11 -1.15
N TRP A 34 -8.15 4.60 -2.37
CA TRP A 34 -7.64 3.25 -2.64
C TRP A 34 -6.25 3.34 -3.26
N TYR A 35 -5.41 2.37 -2.91
CA TYR A 35 -4.06 2.27 -3.41
C TYR A 35 -3.79 0.85 -3.90
N CYS A 36 -3.03 0.75 -5.00
CA CYS A 36 -2.45 -0.49 -5.48
C CYS A 36 -1.01 -0.58 -4.94
N PHE A 37 -0.73 -1.63 -4.18
CA PHE A 37 0.60 -1.97 -3.68
C PHE A 37 1.15 -3.10 -4.53
N ASN A 38 2.16 -2.77 -5.33
CA ASN A 38 2.80 -3.67 -6.27
C ASN A 38 4.33 -3.58 -6.11
N ASP A 39 4.87 -4.47 -5.27
CA ASP A 39 6.28 -4.51 -4.86
C ASP A 39 6.80 -3.16 -4.35
N SER A 40 7.74 -2.54 -5.06
CA SER A 40 8.33 -1.24 -4.72
C SER A 40 7.46 -0.05 -5.14
N SER A 41 6.35 -0.29 -5.85
CA SER A 41 5.48 0.75 -6.38
C SER A 41 4.17 0.83 -5.62
N VAL A 42 3.76 2.05 -5.29
CA VAL A 42 2.46 2.36 -4.70
C VAL A 42 1.78 3.42 -5.56
N THR A 43 0.61 3.09 -6.11
CA THR A 43 -0.14 3.98 -6.99
C THR A 43 -1.57 4.16 -6.49
N SER A 44 -2.19 5.31 -6.79
CA SER A 44 -3.61 5.52 -6.52
C SER A 44 -4.44 4.59 -7.40
N PHE A 45 -5.49 4.01 -6.83
CA PHE A 45 -6.40 3.11 -7.53
C PHE A 45 -7.84 3.61 -7.46
N ASP A 46 -8.59 3.40 -8.54
CA ASP A 46 -10.01 3.76 -8.62
C ASP A 46 -10.86 2.54 -8.22
N PRO A 47 -11.61 2.60 -7.10
CA PRO A 47 -12.40 1.46 -6.63
C PRO A 47 -13.48 1.00 -7.62
N ARG A 48 -13.86 1.85 -8.59
CA ARG A 48 -14.82 1.48 -9.65
C ARG A 48 -14.28 0.42 -10.61
N LYS A 49 -12.98 0.12 -10.57
CA LYS A 49 -12.33 -0.92 -11.38
C LYS A 49 -12.06 -2.20 -10.59
N LEU A 50 -12.53 -2.29 -9.34
CA LEU A 50 -12.31 -3.48 -8.51
C LEU A 50 -12.90 -4.72 -9.17
N ASP A 51 -14.12 -4.61 -9.70
CA ASP A 51 -14.78 -5.68 -10.43
C ASP A 51 -13.96 -6.17 -11.62
N GLU A 52 -13.44 -5.24 -12.44
CA GLU A 52 -12.62 -5.55 -13.61
C GLU A 52 -11.35 -6.33 -13.24
N GLU A 53 -10.66 -5.90 -12.19
CA GLU A 53 -9.33 -6.39 -11.76
C GLU A 53 -9.39 -7.58 -10.79
N THR A 54 -10.51 -7.80 -10.11
CA THR A 54 -10.59 -8.78 -9.02
C THR A 54 -11.60 -9.90 -9.23
N PHE A 55 -12.67 -9.69 -10.02
CA PHE A 55 -13.73 -10.71 -10.15
C PHE A 55 -13.36 -11.84 -11.11
N GLY A 56 -12.33 -11.64 -11.94
CA GLY A 56 -11.96 -12.59 -12.98
C GLY A 56 -12.83 -12.47 -14.24
N ALA A 57 -12.69 -13.43 -15.14
CA ALA A 57 -13.40 -13.43 -16.41
C ALA A 57 -14.80 -14.04 -16.26
N VAL A 58 -15.83 -13.28 -16.66
CA VAL A 58 -17.23 -13.71 -16.62
C VAL A 58 -17.64 -14.42 -17.92
N ASP A 59 -16.88 -14.21 -18.99
CA ASP A 59 -17.19 -14.57 -20.38
C ASP A 59 -16.30 -15.68 -20.96
N GLY A 60 -15.52 -16.38 -20.12
CA GLY A 60 -14.56 -17.39 -20.58
C GLY A 60 -13.33 -16.80 -21.28
N SER A 61 -13.19 -15.47 -21.31
CA SER A 61 -11.94 -14.81 -21.68
C SER A 61 -10.85 -15.14 -20.66
N TRP A 62 -9.60 -15.15 -21.09
CA TRP A 62 -8.48 -15.44 -20.18
C TRP A 62 -8.11 -14.15 -19.44
N LYS A 63 -8.76 -13.87 -18.30
CA LYS A 63 -8.26 -12.85 -17.39
C LYS A 63 -7.15 -13.44 -16.52
N SER A 64 -5.97 -12.84 -16.62
CA SER A 64 -4.81 -13.25 -15.83
C SER A 64 -4.92 -12.86 -14.37
N ALA A 65 -5.78 -11.89 -14.02
CA ALA A 65 -5.91 -11.33 -12.68
C ALA A 65 -7.23 -11.73 -11.99
N THR A 66 -7.12 -12.31 -10.79
CA THR A 66 -8.25 -12.60 -9.90
C THR A 66 -7.88 -12.29 -8.45
N ALA A 67 -8.88 -11.92 -7.64
CA ALA A 67 -8.70 -11.85 -6.20
C ALA A 67 -8.47 -13.25 -5.63
N TYR A 68 -7.39 -13.39 -4.85
CA TYR A 68 -7.06 -14.63 -4.17
C TYR A 68 -7.56 -14.63 -2.72
N VAL A 69 -7.49 -13.48 -2.04
CA VAL A 69 -7.92 -13.30 -0.65
C VAL A 69 -8.59 -11.93 -0.52
N LEU A 70 -9.65 -11.86 0.29
CA LEU A 70 -10.36 -10.64 0.65
C LEU A 70 -10.29 -10.43 2.16
N PHE A 71 -9.89 -9.23 2.58
CA PHE A 71 -9.84 -8.85 3.99
C PHE A 71 -10.99 -7.90 4.29
N TYR A 72 -11.78 -8.22 5.32
CA TYR A 72 -12.89 -7.41 5.77
C TYR A 72 -12.66 -6.94 7.21
N ALA A 73 -13.02 -5.69 7.46
CA ALA A 73 -13.02 -5.11 8.79
C ALA A 73 -14.48 -4.91 9.23
N ARG A 74 -14.77 -5.21 10.50
CA ARG A 74 -16.09 -4.97 11.10
C ARG A 74 -16.32 -3.47 11.29
N ILE A 75 -17.47 -2.98 10.84
CA ILE A 75 -17.85 -1.55 10.92
C ILE A 75 -18.28 -1.16 12.34
N ASP A 76 -18.84 -2.12 13.09
CA ASP A 76 -19.32 -1.93 14.47
C ASP A 76 -18.21 -2.04 15.53
N GLN A 77 -17.03 -2.54 15.13
CA GLN A 77 -15.85 -2.55 15.98
C GLN A 77 -15.20 -1.17 15.87
N GLU A 78 -15.03 -0.49 17.00
CA GLU A 78 -14.31 0.79 17.04
C GLU A 78 -12.83 0.55 16.69
N ILE A 79 -12.51 0.60 15.40
CA ILE A 79 -11.12 0.62 14.93
C ILE A 79 -10.61 2.06 15.12
N GLY A 80 -10.44 2.49 16.37
CA GLY A 80 -9.88 3.81 16.69
C GLY A 80 -10.70 4.70 17.63
N ALA A 81 -11.25 4.14 18.72
CA ALA A 81 -11.62 4.93 19.90
C ALA A 81 -10.91 4.45 21.19
N GLU A 82 -9.92 3.56 21.07
CA GLU A 82 -8.80 3.64 22.02
C GLU A 82 -8.04 4.89 21.61
N GLU A 83 -8.00 5.88 22.51
CA GLU A 83 -7.14 7.06 22.37
C GLU A 83 -5.80 6.61 21.79
N GLU A 84 -5.27 7.35 20.80
CA GLU A 84 -3.88 7.20 20.39
C GLU A 84 -2.99 7.57 21.58
N GLU A 85 -2.89 6.68 22.57
CA GLU A 85 -1.69 6.55 23.36
C GLU A 85 -0.63 6.32 22.31
N LYS A 86 0.17 7.37 22.02
CA LYS A 86 1.19 7.36 20.99
C LYS A 86 2.10 6.19 21.30
N LYS A 87 1.80 5.02 20.71
CA LYS A 87 2.54 3.79 20.96
C LYS A 87 3.96 4.11 20.52
N SER A 88 4.82 4.33 21.51
CA SER A 88 6.19 4.72 21.25
C SER A 88 6.82 3.53 20.55
N VAL A 89 7.23 3.73 19.30
CA VAL A 89 8.02 2.73 18.59
C VAL A 89 9.26 2.46 19.47
N PRO A 90 9.59 1.19 19.79
CA PRO A 90 10.76 0.86 20.59
C PRO A 90 12.01 1.58 20.07
N THR A 91 12.84 2.09 20.99
CA THR A 91 14.01 2.90 20.65
C THR A 91 14.94 2.19 19.67
N GLU A 92 15.13 0.88 19.82
CA GLU A 92 15.96 0.05 18.92
C GLU A 92 15.49 0.11 17.45
N ILE A 93 14.18 0.08 17.22
CA ILE A 93 13.60 0.18 15.87
C ILE A 93 13.79 1.59 15.32
N LEU A 94 13.59 2.61 16.17
CA LEU A 94 13.81 4.01 15.77
C LEU A 94 15.27 4.24 15.38
N GLU A 95 16.22 3.81 16.20
CA GLU A 95 17.65 3.93 15.92
C GLU A 95 18.03 3.26 14.60
N ARG A 96 17.51 2.05 14.35
CA ARG A 96 17.72 1.36 13.08
C ARG A 96 17.16 2.15 11.88
N ILE A 97 15.94 2.68 11.97
CA ILE A 97 15.34 3.50 10.92
C ILE A 97 16.18 4.76 10.68
N TRP A 98 16.65 5.40 11.74
CA TRP A 98 17.50 6.58 11.67
C TRP A 98 18.81 6.29 10.94
N GLU A 99 19.44 5.16 11.24
CA GLU A 99 20.71 4.78 10.60
C GLU A 99 20.50 4.46 9.11
N GLU A 100 19.48 3.67 8.77
CA GLU A 100 19.14 3.35 7.38
C GLU A 100 18.83 4.63 6.56
N ASN A 101 18.09 5.59 7.15
CA ASN A 101 17.80 6.87 6.49
C ASN A 101 19.05 7.74 6.31
N ARG A 102 19.96 7.77 7.30
CA ARG A 102 21.22 8.53 7.20
C ARG A 102 22.11 7.98 6.09
N VAL A 103 22.23 6.65 5.99
CA VAL A 103 22.98 5.99 4.91
C VAL A 103 22.37 6.35 3.55
N ARG A 104 21.04 6.24 3.40
CA ARG A 104 20.36 6.64 2.15
C ARG A 104 20.65 8.08 1.76
N VAL A 105 20.57 9.02 2.70
CA VAL A 105 20.84 10.45 2.43
C VAL A 105 22.29 10.64 2.00
N ARG A 106 23.24 9.99 2.68
CA ARG A 106 24.66 10.05 2.32
C ARG A 106 24.91 9.52 0.92
N ASP A 107 24.40 8.32 0.60
CA ASP A 107 24.59 7.73 -0.72
C ASP A 107 24.00 8.64 -1.81
N THR A 108 22.78 9.13 -1.61
CA THR A 108 22.13 10.05 -2.54
C THR A 108 22.95 11.34 -2.75
N ASN A 109 23.63 11.83 -1.70
CA ASN A 109 24.47 13.03 -1.78
C ASN A 109 25.87 12.76 -2.38
N VAL A 110 26.44 11.57 -2.21
CA VAL A 110 27.70 11.17 -2.87
C VAL A 110 27.51 11.05 -4.40
N PHE A 111 26.31 10.67 -4.85
CA PHE A 111 25.96 10.59 -6.27
C PHE A 111 25.36 11.89 -6.86
N ASN A 112 25.28 12.98 -6.08
CA ASN A 112 24.88 14.28 -6.61
C ASN A 112 26.09 15.02 -7.22
N LEU A 113 25.90 15.49 -8.45
CA LEU A 113 26.90 16.04 -9.37
C LEU A 113 27.75 17.24 -8.93
N PRO A 114 27.50 18.01 -7.84
CA PRO A 114 28.47 19.01 -7.40
C PRO A 114 29.76 18.40 -6.85
N TYR A 115 29.75 17.13 -6.41
CA TYR A 115 30.92 16.49 -5.80
C TYR A 115 32.02 16.15 -6.84
N PHE A 116 31.66 15.94 -8.11
CA PHE A 116 32.60 15.71 -9.21
C PHE A 116 33.01 16.99 -9.95
N GLY A 117 32.44 18.15 -9.61
CA GLY A 117 32.84 19.44 -10.19
C GLY A 117 34.00 20.14 -9.48
N PHE A 118 34.56 19.52 -8.43
CA PHE A 118 35.67 20.06 -7.64
C PHE A 118 36.96 19.20 -7.70
N LEU A 119 36.92 18.08 -8.43
CA LEU A 119 38.10 17.31 -8.85
C LEU A 119 38.41 17.62 -10.31
#